data_AF-A0A0G1K9H2-F1
#
_entry.id   AF-A0A0G1K9H2-F1
#
_cell.length_a   1.000
_cell.length_b   1.000
_cell.length_c   1.000
_cell.angle_alpha   90.00
_cell.angle_beta   90.00
_cell.angle_gamma   90.00
#
_symmetry.space_group_name_H-M   'P 1'
#
loop_
_entity.id
_entity.type
_entity.pdbx_description
1 polymer ?
#
loop_
_entity_poly.entity_id
_entity_poly.type
_entity_poly.pdbx_seq_one_letter_code
_entity_poly.pdbx_strand_id
1 'polypeptide(L)'
;MPKIIFSLIFSLSLLISLTGCSATPVQPTPPAATGTETNTDDTAPVAEEPVAVDETDTPSEPVIGGDRDEFGCLGAAGYSYDPAVGACTRNWEINDYQTKRAIKIAVDKVGAQLGLTVDQAGPQKCAGCYEIIFNTIDFKPFLVTIENWQVTSVNSASDDRIVPPTATSEIINQ
;
A
#
# COMPACT_ATOMS: atom_id res chain seq x y z
N MET A 1 45.08 31.78 -24.33
CA MET A 1 45.02 31.34 -25.74
C MET A 1 46.26 30.49 -25.99
N PRO A 2 46.21 29.32 -26.65
CA PRO A 2 45.39 28.95 -27.83
C PRO A 2 44.12 28.16 -27.43
N LYS A 3 42.96 28.11 -28.10
CA LYS A 3 42.48 28.24 -29.49
C LYS A 3 42.66 27.00 -30.41
N ILE A 4 41.50 26.34 -30.64
CA ILE A 4 41.02 25.66 -31.87
C ILE A 4 41.60 24.22 -32.00
N ILE A 5 40.85 23.14 -32.30
CA ILE A 5 40.09 22.81 -33.53
C ILE A 5 39.10 21.67 -33.18
N PHE A 6 37.78 21.88 -33.27
CA PHE A 6 36.90 21.37 -34.35
C PHE A 6 37.07 19.87 -34.69
N SER A 7 36.14 19.02 -34.23
CA SER A 7 35.73 17.87 -35.05
C SER A 7 34.25 17.59 -34.84
N LEU A 8 33.51 17.74 -35.93
CA LEU A 8 32.07 17.84 -36.06
C LEU A 8 31.67 16.83 -37.14
N ILE A 9 31.71 15.54 -36.81
CA ILE A 9 31.29 14.42 -37.67
C ILE A 9 31.25 13.20 -36.75
N PHE A 10 30.12 12.57 -36.46
CA PHE A 10 29.40 11.76 -37.42
C PHE A 10 27.95 11.60 -36.95
N SER A 11 27.06 12.25 -37.67
CA SER A 11 25.67 11.87 -37.81
C SER A 11 25.59 10.39 -38.21
N LEU A 12 25.14 9.54 -37.29
CA LEU A 12 24.54 8.27 -37.65
C LEU A 12 23.16 8.18 -37.01
N SER A 13 22.20 8.71 -37.76
CA SER A 13 20.78 8.54 -37.58
C SER A 13 20.44 7.04 -37.62
N LEU A 14 20.39 6.41 -36.45
CA LEU A 14 19.90 5.05 -36.32
C LEU A 14 18.37 5.10 -36.12
N LEU A 15 17.65 5.21 -37.24
CA LEU A 15 16.22 4.95 -37.33
C LEU A 15 15.98 3.46 -37.08
N ILE A 16 15.78 3.08 -35.82
CA ILE A 16 15.21 1.78 -35.47
C ILE A 16 13.70 1.94 -35.38
N SER A 17 13.04 1.62 -36.49
CA SER A 17 11.60 1.37 -36.54
C SER A 17 11.35 -0.04 -36.01
N LEU A 18 11.11 -0.20 -34.71
CA LEU A 18 10.52 -1.43 -34.18
C LEU A 18 9.01 -1.25 -34.06
N THR A 19 8.34 -1.85 -35.03
CA THR A 19 6.92 -2.21 -35.04
C THR A 19 6.51 -2.89 -33.75
N GLY A 20 5.35 -2.49 -33.22
CA GLY A 20 4.89 -2.85 -31.89
C GLY A 20 4.46 -4.30 -31.70
N CYS A 21 4.29 -4.65 -30.43
CA CYS A 21 3.52 -5.79 -29.98
C CYS A 21 2.42 -5.25 -29.08
N SER A 22 1.21 -5.12 -29.60
CA SER A 22 0.01 -4.81 -28.82
C SER A 22 -0.35 -6.07 -28.02
N ALA A 23 0.32 -6.30 -26.89
CA ALA A 23 -0.15 -7.27 -25.92
C ALA A 23 -1.41 -6.68 -25.26
N THR A 24 -2.57 -7.17 -25.66
CA THR A 24 -3.82 -6.98 -24.91
C THR A 24 -3.60 -7.45 -23.47
N PRO A 25 -3.90 -6.64 -22.45
CA PRO A 25 -3.90 -7.10 -21.07
C PRO A 25 -4.97 -8.18 -20.93
N VAL A 26 -4.55 -9.41 -20.64
CA VAL A 26 -5.44 -10.47 -20.20
C VAL A 26 -5.90 -10.08 -18.80
N GLN A 27 -7.13 -9.56 -18.71
CA GLN A 27 -7.77 -9.32 -17.44
C GLN A 27 -7.92 -10.68 -16.73
N PRO A 28 -7.39 -10.86 -15.51
CA PRO A 28 -7.69 -12.05 -14.74
C PRO A 28 -9.19 -12.09 -14.52
N THR A 29 -9.85 -13.13 -15.04
CA THR A 29 -11.22 -13.45 -14.67
C THR A 29 -11.26 -13.63 -13.16
N PRO A 30 -12.13 -12.91 -12.43
CA PRO A 30 -12.35 -13.18 -11.02
C PRO A 30 -12.64 -14.66 -10.83
N PRO A 31 -12.07 -15.35 -9.83
CA PRO A 31 -12.55 -16.68 -9.48
C PRO A 31 -14.04 -16.57 -9.22
N ALA A 32 -14.82 -17.40 -9.92
CA ALA A 32 -16.24 -17.53 -9.70
C ALA A 32 -16.47 -17.69 -8.19
N ALA A 33 -17.20 -16.74 -7.61
CA ALA A 33 -17.74 -16.91 -6.27
C ALA A 33 -18.72 -18.09 -6.33
N THR A 34 -18.24 -19.28 -6.03
CA THR A 34 -19.08 -20.44 -5.72
C THR A 34 -19.65 -20.19 -4.33
N GLY A 35 -20.72 -19.39 -4.28
CA GLY A 35 -21.64 -19.40 -3.16
C GLY A 35 -22.39 -20.72 -3.21
N THR A 36 -21.94 -21.70 -2.44
CA THR A 36 -22.77 -22.85 -2.11
C THR A 36 -23.69 -22.41 -0.96
N GLU A 37 -24.91 -22.03 -1.31
CA GLU A 37 -26.03 -22.01 -0.37
C GLU A 37 -26.32 -23.45 0.06
N THR A 38 -25.90 -23.83 1.26
CA THR A 38 -26.51 -24.96 1.97
C THR A 38 -27.61 -24.42 2.86
N ASN A 39 -28.82 -24.46 2.34
CA ASN A 39 -30.03 -24.52 3.14
C ASN A 39 -30.06 -25.89 3.86
N THR A 40 -30.18 -25.86 5.19
CA THR A 40 -30.66 -26.97 6.03
C THR A 40 -31.68 -26.31 6.95
N ASP A 41 -32.94 -26.32 6.56
CA ASP A 41 -33.94 -27.38 6.80
C ASP A 41 -34.36 -27.42 8.27
N ASP A 42 -35.58 -26.96 8.48
CA ASP A 42 -36.32 -27.00 9.73
C ASP A 42 -36.45 -28.44 10.24
N THR A 43 -36.03 -28.71 11.48
CA THR A 43 -36.68 -29.73 12.32
C THR A 43 -36.40 -29.45 13.80
N ALA A 44 -37.40 -28.93 14.51
CA ALA A 44 -37.64 -29.28 15.92
C ALA A 44 -38.73 -30.39 15.94
N PRO A 45 -39.02 -31.10 17.05
CA PRO A 45 -38.48 -31.02 18.43
C PRO A 45 -38.18 -32.40 19.07
N VAL A 46 -37.34 -32.50 20.12
CA VAL A 46 -37.49 -33.55 21.16
C VAL A 46 -37.00 -33.03 22.52
N ALA A 47 -37.75 -33.41 23.56
CA ALA A 47 -37.70 -33.01 24.96
C ALA A 47 -36.44 -33.42 25.75
N GLU A 48 -36.29 -32.75 26.91
CA GLU A 48 -35.21 -32.79 27.90
C GLU A 48 -34.83 -34.16 28.48
N GLU A 49 -33.52 -34.42 28.54
CA GLU A 49 -32.84 -35.01 29.72
C GLU A 49 -31.52 -34.24 29.97
N PRO A 50 -31.20 -33.80 31.20
CA PRO A 50 -30.00 -33.02 31.47
C PRO A 50 -28.77 -33.92 31.58
N VAL A 51 -28.08 -34.12 30.45
CA VAL A 51 -26.71 -34.64 30.42
C VAL A 51 -25.75 -33.52 30.84
N ALA A 52 -25.00 -33.78 31.91
CA ALA A 52 -23.92 -32.92 32.38
C ALA A 52 -22.89 -32.72 31.25
N VAL A 53 -22.88 -31.51 30.68
CA VAL A 53 -21.90 -31.08 29.69
C VAL A 53 -20.61 -30.70 30.41
N ASP A 54 -19.56 -31.46 30.12
CA ASP A 54 -18.17 -31.13 30.39
C ASP A 54 -17.81 -29.87 29.57
N GLU A 55 -17.76 -28.72 30.22
CA GLU A 55 -17.21 -27.49 29.66
C GLU A 55 -15.70 -27.69 29.49
N THR A 56 -15.22 -27.99 28.28
CA THR A 56 -13.94 -27.48 27.72
C THR A 56 -13.63 -28.11 26.35
N ASP A 57 -14.53 -28.00 25.38
CA ASP A 57 -14.12 -28.07 23.96
C ASP A 57 -15.15 -27.33 23.08
N THR A 58 -15.23 -26.02 23.25
CA THR A 58 -15.94 -25.18 22.28
C THR A 58 -15.04 -25.07 21.05
N PRO A 59 -15.47 -25.51 19.86
CA PRO A 59 -14.67 -25.36 18.65
C PRO A 59 -14.33 -23.88 18.47
N SER A 60 -13.04 -23.54 18.44
CA SER A 60 -12.64 -22.17 18.15
C SER A 60 -13.10 -21.84 16.74
N GLU A 61 -13.97 -20.84 16.59
CA GLU A 61 -14.37 -20.35 15.28
C GLU A 61 -13.12 -20.02 14.44
N PRO A 62 -13.12 -20.35 13.13
CA PRO A 62 -11.99 -20.02 12.27
C PRO A 62 -11.78 -18.51 12.25
N VAL A 63 -10.54 -18.06 12.51
CA VAL A 63 -10.18 -16.64 12.39
C VAL A 63 -10.25 -16.25 10.92
N ILE A 64 -11.17 -15.35 10.57
CA ILE A 64 -11.32 -14.84 9.21
C ILE A 64 -10.43 -13.60 9.04
N GLY A 65 -9.48 -13.67 8.11
CA GLY A 65 -8.55 -12.58 7.78
C GLY A 65 -7.16 -12.76 8.39
N GLY A 66 -6.31 -11.74 8.25
CA GLY A 66 -4.92 -11.79 8.72
C GLY A 66 -3.93 -12.42 7.73
N ASP A 67 -4.44 -13.13 6.70
CA ASP A 67 -3.62 -13.72 5.64
C ASP A 67 -2.82 -12.66 4.87
N ARG A 68 -1.54 -12.95 4.67
CA ARG A 68 -0.61 -12.10 3.94
C ARG A 68 -0.03 -12.83 2.75
N ASP A 69 0.24 -12.08 1.68
CA ASP A 69 0.98 -12.61 0.52
C ASP A 69 2.48 -12.77 0.82
N GLU A 70 3.24 -13.24 -0.18
CA GLU A 70 4.70 -13.44 -0.12
C GLU A 70 5.51 -12.16 0.17
N PHE A 71 4.93 -10.98 -0.05
CA PHE A 71 5.52 -9.69 0.25
C PHE A 71 5.06 -9.14 1.60
N GLY A 72 4.20 -9.87 2.32
CA GLY A 72 3.65 -9.48 3.61
C GLY A 72 2.44 -8.55 3.50
N CYS A 73 1.84 -8.38 2.32
CA CYS A 73 0.69 -7.50 2.13
C CYS A 73 -0.60 -8.17 2.60
N LEU A 74 -1.42 -7.42 3.35
CA LEU A 74 -2.68 -7.91 3.91
C LEU A 74 -3.80 -7.79 2.86
N GLY A 75 -4.00 -8.87 2.09
CA GLY A 75 -4.95 -8.89 0.97
C GLY A 75 -6.40 -8.63 1.39
N ALA A 76 -6.83 -9.15 2.55
CA ALA A 76 -8.17 -8.92 3.08
C ALA A 76 -8.46 -7.44 3.42
N ALA A 77 -7.42 -6.65 3.70
CA ALA A 77 -7.52 -5.20 3.90
C ALA A 77 -7.34 -4.41 2.59
N GLY A 78 -7.19 -5.10 1.45
CA GLY A 78 -7.06 -4.48 0.14
C GLY A 78 -5.64 -4.18 -0.31
N TYR A 79 -4.63 -4.54 0.48
CA TYR A 79 -3.25 -4.27 0.13
C TYR A 79 -2.71 -5.32 -0.84
N SER A 80 -1.97 -4.86 -1.83
CA SER A 80 -1.19 -5.71 -2.73
C SER A 80 0.19 -5.09 -2.98
N TYR A 81 1.18 -5.93 -3.23
CA TYR A 81 2.53 -5.45 -3.50
C TYR A 81 2.58 -4.66 -4.81
N ASP A 82 3.04 -3.41 -4.75
CA ASP A 82 3.30 -2.59 -5.94
C ASP A 82 4.82 -2.56 -6.22
N PRO A 83 5.31 -3.26 -7.26
CA PRO A 83 6.73 -3.32 -7.58
C PRO A 83 7.30 -1.98 -8.07
N ALA A 84 6.46 -1.04 -8.51
CA ALA A 84 6.92 0.28 -8.94
C ALA A 84 7.41 1.13 -7.76
N VAL A 85 6.82 0.91 -6.57
CA VAL A 85 7.18 1.64 -5.35
C VAL A 85 7.91 0.79 -4.32
N GLY A 86 7.79 -0.54 -4.39
CA GLY A 86 8.46 -1.48 -3.47
C GLY A 86 7.77 -1.60 -2.11
N ALA A 87 6.44 -1.45 -2.07
CA ALA A 87 5.64 -1.49 -0.85
C ALA A 87 4.23 -2.04 -1.13
N CYS A 88 3.55 -2.47 -0.08
CA CYS A 88 2.13 -2.82 -0.12
C CYS A 88 1.29 -1.54 -0.24
N THR A 89 0.42 -1.49 -1.24
CA THR A 89 -0.42 -0.33 -1.53
C THR A 89 -1.87 -0.75 -1.78
N ARG A 90 -2.77 0.22 -1.66
CA ARG A 90 -4.15 0.12 -2.18
C ARG A 90 -4.22 0.93 -3.47
N ASN A 91 -4.33 0.27 -4.61
CA ASN A 91 -4.26 0.94 -5.92
C ASN A 91 -5.34 2.01 -6.13
N TRP A 92 -6.47 1.93 -5.42
CA TRP A 92 -7.51 2.98 -5.49
C TRP A 92 -7.14 4.27 -4.74
N GLU A 93 -6.25 4.19 -3.76
CA GLU A 93 -5.73 5.34 -3.01
C GLU A 93 -4.49 5.93 -3.70
N ILE A 94 -3.65 5.06 -4.27
CA ILE A 94 -2.35 5.41 -4.87
C ILE A 94 -2.38 5.06 -6.36
N ASN A 95 -2.93 5.97 -7.16
CA ASN A 95 -3.05 5.81 -8.62
C ASN A 95 -2.33 6.89 -9.44
N ASP A 96 -1.92 8.00 -8.84
CA ASP A 96 -1.23 9.07 -9.56
C ASP A 96 0.29 8.88 -9.57
N TYR A 97 0.92 9.33 -10.67
CA TYR A 97 2.35 9.18 -10.88
C TYR A 97 3.21 9.91 -9.85
N GLN A 98 2.78 11.09 -9.39
CA GLN A 98 3.60 11.93 -8.52
C GLN A 98 3.64 11.35 -7.09
N THR A 99 2.52 10.85 -6.59
CA THR A 99 2.44 10.15 -5.31
C THR A 99 3.22 8.84 -5.36
N LYS A 100 3.10 8.04 -6.43
CA LYS A 100 3.94 6.84 -6.59
C LYS A 100 5.44 7.16 -6.58
N ARG A 101 5.84 8.24 -7.25
CA ARG A 101 7.22 8.72 -7.22
C ARG A 101 7.67 9.12 -5.81
N ALA A 102 6.83 9.83 -5.05
CA ALA A 102 7.13 10.21 -3.68
C ALA A 102 7.27 9.00 -2.76
N ILE A 103 6.37 8.02 -2.88
CA ILE A 103 6.45 6.75 -2.15
C ILE A 103 7.75 6.02 -2.48
N LYS A 104 8.12 5.92 -3.76
CA LYS A 104 9.38 5.29 -4.17
C LYS A 104 10.60 5.96 -3.52
N ILE A 105 10.63 7.30 -3.48
CA ILE A 105 11.69 8.07 -2.80
C ILE A 105 11.74 7.72 -1.30
N ALA A 106 10.59 7.66 -0.64
CA ALA A 106 10.52 7.30 0.77
C ALA A 106 10.98 5.85 1.01
N VAL A 107 10.51 4.89 0.20
CA VAL A 107 10.91 3.48 0.27
C VAL A 107 12.42 3.32 0.05
N ASP A 108 13.00 4.01 -0.93
CA ASP A 108 14.44 3.99 -1.19
C ASP A 108 15.26 4.53 0.00
N LYS A 109 14.68 5.44 0.79
CA LYS A 109 15.31 6.00 1.98
C LYS A 109 15.22 5.08 3.19
N VAL A 110 14.07 4.46 3.43
CA VAL A 110 13.82 3.64 4.64
C VAL A 110 14.18 2.16 4.45
N GLY A 111 14.32 1.72 3.19
CA GLY A 111 14.57 0.34 2.81
C GLY A 111 13.26 -0.43 2.60
N ALA A 112 13.25 -1.28 1.58
CA ALA A 112 12.17 -2.25 1.40
C ALA A 112 12.23 -3.29 2.52
N GLN A 113 11.10 -3.54 3.17
CA GLN A 113 10.94 -4.54 4.22
C GLN A 113 9.68 -5.37 3.96
N LEU A 114 9.66 -6.60 4.47
CA LEU A 114 8.49 -7.47 4.38
C LEU A 114 7.30 -6.80 5.05
N GLY A 115 6.18 -6.68 4.32
CA GLY A 115 4.96 -6.05 4.81
C GLY A 115 5.04 -4.54 4.95
N LEU A 116 6.03 -3.86 4.35
CA LEU A 116 6.05 -2.39 4.32
C LEU A 116 4.79 -1.89 3.63
N THR A 117 3.90 -1.26 4.39
CA THR A 117 2.57 -0.87 3.92
C THR A 117 2.46 0.64 3.88
N VAL A 118 2.01 1.19 2.75
CA VAL A 118 1.65 2.61 2.67
C VAL A 118 0.24 2.76 3.21
N ASP A 119 0.12 3.28 4.43
CA ASP A 119 -1.17 3.48 5.08
C ASP A 119 -1.84 4.78 4.60
N GLN A 120 -1.03 5.84 4.44
CA GLN A 120 -1.47 7.11 3.86
C GLN A 120 -0.31 7.75 3.08
N ALA A 121 -0.61 8.35 1.92
CA ALA A 121 0.33 9.18 1.19
C ALA A 121 -0.42 10.36 0.57
N GLY A 122 0.07 11.58 0.78
CA GLY A 122 -0.59 12.78 0.26
C GLY A 122 0.37 13.92 -0.06
N PRO A 123 0.08 14.72 -1.11
CA PRO A 123 0.84 15.91 -1.41
C PRO A 123 0.61 16.99 -0.33
N GLN A 124 1.64 17.80 -0.10
CA GLN A 124 1.60 18.96 0.77
C GLN A 124 1.51 20.26 -0.03
N LYS A 125 1.49 21.41 0.65
CA LYS A 125 1.28 22.75 0.03
C LYS A 125 2.35 23.16 -1.00
N CYS A 126 3.44 22.43 -1.15
CA CYS A 126 4.52 22.72 -2.10
C CYS A 126 4.76 21.62 -3.13
N ALA A 127 5.30 22.00 -4.29
CA ALA A 127 5.64 21.06 -5.36
C ALA A 127 6.75 20.09 -4.90
N GLY A 128 6.48 18.79 -5.04
CA GLY A 128 7.42 17.76 -4.57
C GLY A 128 7.46 17.59 -3.06
N CYS A 129 6.46 18.12 -2.33
CA CYS A 129 6.33 17.92 -0.91
C CYS A 129 5.24 16.88 -0.62
N TYR A 130 5.58 15.90 0.21
CA TYR A 130 4.69 14.79 0.54
C TYR A 130 4.84 14.42 1.99
N GLU A 131 3.74 13.91 2.55
CA GLU A 131 3.73 13.25 3.83
C GLU A 131 3.22 11.83 3.61
N ILE A 132 4.00 10.85 4.09
CA ILE A 132 3.72 9.44 3.86
C ILE A 132 3.81 8.71 5.19
N ILE A 133 2.70 8.10 5.59
CA ILE A 133 2.62 7.22 6.75
C ILE A 133 2.80 5.79 6.24
N PHE A 134 3.84 5.14 6.73
CA PHE A 134 4.04 3.71 6.56
C PHE A 134 3.63 2.97 7.81
N ASN A 135 3.27 1.71 7.62
CA ASN A 135 3.12 0.75 8.70
C ASN A 135 3.96 -0.52 8.41
N THR A 136 4.36 -1.21 9.46
CA THR A 136 5.07 -2.50 9.37
C THR A 136 4.13 -3.64 9.72
N ILE A 137 4.60 -4.87 9.55
CA ILE A 137 3.85 -6.08 9.93
C ILE A 137 3.44 -6.09 11.41
N ASP A 138 4.23 -5.46 12.29
CA ASP A 138 4.00 -5.35 13.73
C ASP A 138 3.11 -4.15 14.11
N PHE A 139 2.45 -3.53 13.14
CA PHE A 139 1.60 -2.35 13.32
C PHE A 139 2.32 -1.17 13.99
N LYS A 140 3.59 -0.93 13.61
CA LYS A 140 4.37 0.23 14.06
C LYS A 140 4.37 1.33 12.99
N PRO A 141 3.46 2.31 13.06
CA PRO A 141 3.43 3.38 12.10
C PRO A 141 4.64 4.32 12.24
N PHE A 142 5.11 4.82 11.11
CA PHE A 142 6.13 5.86 11.04
C PHE A 142 5.87 6.79 9.85
N LEU A 143 6.27 8.04 10.02
CA LEU A 143 6.08 9.11 9.05
C LEU A 143 7.36 9.43 8.32
N VAL A 144 7.26 9.60 7.01
CA VAL A 144 8.30 10.16 6.15
C VAL A 144 7.81 11.48 5.58
N THR A 145 8.57 12.55 5.81
CA THR A 145 8.34 13.86 5.20
C THR A 145 9.28 14.05 4.03
N ILE A 146 8.73 14.50 2.91
CA ILE A 146 9.47 14.86 1.70
C ILE A 146 9.23 16.34 1.44
N GLU A 147 10.29 17.07 1.13
CA GLU A 147 10.24 18.43 0.60
C GLU A 147 11.15 18.54 -0.62
N ASN A 148 10.69 19.22 -1.68
CA ASN A 148 11.44 19.39 -2.92
C ASN A 148 12.01 18.06 -3.46
N TRP A 149 11.22 16.98 -3.40
CA TRP A 149 11.61 15.62 -3.82
C TRP A 149 12.78 15.00 -3.02
N GLN A 150 13.03 15.48 -1.80
CA GLN A 150 14.07 14.98 -0.89
C GLN A 150 13.45 14.59 0.45
N VAL A 151 13.86 13.48 1.03
CA VAL A 151 13.41 13.10 2.38
C VAL A 151 14.05 14.04 3.40
N THR A 152 13.23 14.74 4.16
CA THR A 152 13.66 15.68 5.22
C THR A 152 13.59 15.05 6.60
N SER A 153 12.63 14.17 6.85
CA SER A 153 12.50 13.50 8.15
C SER A 153 11.90 12.10 8.07
N VAL A 154 12.24 11.26 9.05
CA VAL A 154 11.67 9.93 9.28
C VAL A 154 11.43 9.80 10.79
N ASN A 155 10.17 9.74 11.22
CA ASN A 155 9.79 9.77 12.63
C ASN A 155 8.81 8.64 12.97
N SER A 156 8.95 7.96 14.10
CA SER A 156 7.94 7.00 14.57
C SER A 156 6.66 7.71 14.99
N ALA A 157 5.50 7.16 14.65
CA ALA A 157 4.20 7.78 14.94
C ALA A 157 3.73 7.62 16.40
N SER A 158 4.55 7.00 17.26
CA SER A 158 4.33 6.97 18.71
C SER A 158 4.77 8.26 19.42
N ASP A 159 5.35 9.23 18.71
CA ASP A 159 5.51 10.59 19.22
C ASP A 159 4.16 11.30 19.03
N ASP A 160 3.54 11.75 20.14
CA ASP A 160 2.21 12.39 20.28
C ASP A 160 2.01 13.67 19.42
N ARG A 161 2.90 13.92 18.47
CA ARG A 161 2.97 15.05 17.57
C ARG A 161 2.53 14.74 16.14
N ILE A 162 2.19 13.49 15.82
CA ILE A 162 1.59 13.14 14.51
C ILE A 162 0.08 13.43 14.57
N VAL A 163 -0.25 14.68 14.89
CA VAL A 163 -1.51 15.26 14.45
C VAL A 163 -1.21 15.84 13.08
N PRO A 164 -1.94 15.47 12.01
CA PRO A 164 -1.75 16.09 10.70
C PRO A 164 -1.87 17.62 10.84
N PRO A 165 -1.11 18.42 10.08
CA PRO A 165 -1.10 19.89 10.19
C PRO A 165 -2.38 20.57 9.64
N THR A 166 -3.56 20.07 10.01
CA THR A 166 -4.88 20.58 9.58
C THR A 166 -5.80 21.06 10.70
N ALA A 167 -5.35 21.06 11.96
CA ALA A 167 -6.07 21.77 13.03
C ALA A 167 -5.29 23.03 13.42
N THR A 168 -5.38 24.08 12.59
CA THR A 168 -5.17 25.43 13.11
C THR A 168 -6.14 25.63 14.26
N SER A 169 -5.58 25.69 15.47
CA SER A 169 -6.19 26.30 16.64
C SER A 169 -6.44 27.79 16.35
N GLU A 170 -7.46 28.09 15.58
CA GLU A 170 -8.04 29.43 15.42
C GLU A 170 -9.55 29.35 15.70
N ILE A 171 -9.93 28.84 16.88
CA ILE A 171 -11.22 29.16 17.48
C ILE A 171 -11.03 29.32 18.99
N ILE A 172 -10.35 30.38 19.43
CA ILE A 172 -10.67 31.10 20.68
C ILE A 172 -10.22 32.57 20.52
N ASN A 173 -11.05 33.38 19.86
CA ASN A 173 -11.39 34.75 20.27
C ASN A 173 -12.23 35.42 19.18
N GLN A 174 -13.55 35.35 19.35
CA GLN A 174 -14.50 36.43 19.08
C GLN A 174 -15.82 36.12 19.79
#